data_AF-A0A6P1D002-F1
#
_entry.id   AF-A0A6P1D002-F1
#
_cell.length_a   1.000
_cell.length_b   1.000
_cell.length_c   1.000
_cell.angle_alpha   90.00
_cell.angle_beta   90.00
_cell.angle_gamma   90.00
#
_symmetry.space_group_name_H-M   'P 1'
#
loop_
_entity.id
_entity.type
_entity.pdbx_description
1 polymer ?
#
loop_
_entity_poly.entity_id
_entity_poly.type
_entity_poly.pdbx_seq_one_letter_code
_entity_poly.pdbx_strand_id
1 'polypeptide(L)'
;GIGVPAQFPAIACKEGRTTGQTCGLVYGDVFSTATWTLTQICVLVGDSGGPVVVGTTLVALVNGYVSVPCLGPHVGVNFTRILDDVAMRGGAGVGFRPV
;
A
#
# COMPACT_ATOMS: atom_id res chain seq x y z
N GLY A 1 10.51 -8.11 -3.27
CA GLY A 1 10.29 -7.69 -4.67
C GLY A 1 9.15 -6.69 -4.77
N ILE A 2 8.91 -6.09 -5.94
CA ILE A 2 7.73 -5.24 -6.20
C ILE A 2 6.66 -6.07 -6.88
N GLY A 3 5.43 -5.97 -6.39
CA GLY A 3 4.26 -6.62 -6.96
C GLY A 3 3.31 -5.63 -7.63
N VAL A 4 2.40 -6.19 -8.42
CA VAL A 4 1.22 -5.48 -8.90
C VAL A 4 0.28 -5.14 -7.72
N PRO A 5 -0.65 -4.18 -7.89
CA PRO A 5 -1.68 -3.90 -6.88
C PRO A 5 -2.39 -5.18 -6.45
N ALA A 6 -2.40 -5.44 -5.14
CA ALA A 6 -3.00 -6.64 -4.59
C ALA A 6 -4.51 -6.67 -4.84
N GLN A 7 -5.07 -7.87 -5.03
CA GLN A 7 -6.49 -8.08 -5.32
C GLN A 7 -7.10 -9.01 -4.26
N PHE A 8 -8.43 -8.93 -4.10
CA PHE A 8 -9.17 -9.88 -3.29
C PHE A 8 -8.97 -11.32 -3.82
N PRO A 9 -8.81 -12.34 -2.95
CA PRO A 9 -8.90 -12.32 -1.49
C PRO A 9 -7.53 -12.31 -0.78
N ALA A 10 -6.51 -11.68 -1.35
CA ALA A 10 -5.17 -11.68 -0.74
C ALA A 10 -5.18 -11.12 0.69
N ILE A 11 -4.25 -11.60 1.52
CA ILE A 11 -3.92 -10.97 2.81
C ILE A 11 -2.67 -10.14 2.62
N ALA A 12 -2.75 -8.86 2.97
CA ALA A 12 -1.62 -7.96 2.99
C ALA A 12 -1.29 -7.56 4.43
N CYS A 13 -0.01 -7.32 4.69
CA CYS A 13 0.49 -6.86 5.97
C CYS A 13 1.21 -5.53 5.77
N LYS A 14 1.05 -4.61 6.72
CA LYS A 14 1.84 -3.38 6.77
C LYS A 14 2.81 -3.42 7.94
N GLU A 15 3.94 -2.75 7.81
CA GLU A 15 4.80 -2.38 8.92
C GLU A 15 4.75 -0.86 9.11
N GLY A 16 4.53 -0.37 10.33
CA GLY A 16 4.46 1.06 10.59
C GLY A 16 4.84 1.40 12.02
N ARG A 17 5.31 2.64 12.21
CA ARG A 17 5.85 3.09 13.50
C ARG A 17 4.82 3.04 14.63
N THR A 18 3.54 3.28 14.34
CA THR A 18 2.52 3.49 15.39
C THR A 18 1.88 2.18 15.82
N THR A 19 1.45 1.34 14.86
CA THR A 19 0.77 0.07 15.20
C THR A 19 1.62 -1.18 14.95
N GLY A 20 2.89 -1.02 14.57
CA GLY A 20 3.79 -2.13 14.25
C GLY A 20 3.32 -2.88 13.01
N GLN A 21 3.43 -4.21 13.06
CA GLN A 21 2.94 -5.09 12.02
C GLN A 21 1.46 -5.40 12.18
N THR A 22 0.64 -5.05 11.19
CA THR A 22 -0.78 -5.43 11.14
C THR A 22 -1.13 -6.00 9.78
N CYS A 23 -2.01 -7.00 9.76
CA CYS A 23 -2.42 -7.68 8.54
C CYS A 23 -3.93 -7.64 8.35
N GLY A 24 -4.38 -7.71 7.11
CA GLY A 24 -5.78 -7.58 6.76
C GLY A 24 -6.07 -8.05 5.35
N LEU A 25 -7.36 -8.30 5.10
CA LEU A 25 -7.88 -8.68 3.80
C LEU A 25 -7.74 -7.54 2.80
N VAL A 26 -7.36 -7.86 1.57
CA VAL A 26 -7.34 -6.91 0.47
C VAL A 26 -8.71 -6.85 -0.20
N TYR A 27 -9.27 -5.65 -0.32
CA TYR A 27 -10.47 -5.36 -1.11
C TYR A 27 -10.15 -5.09 -2.57
N GLY A 28 -8.96 -4.55 -2.85
CA GLY A 28 -8.51 -4.19 -4.20
C GLY A 28 -8.80 -2.72 -4.55
N ASP A 29 -8.93 -2.42 -5.83
CA ASP A 29 -9.20 -1.05 -6.33
C ASP A 29 -10.69 -0.72 -6.30
N VAL A 30 -11.20 -0.49 -5.09
CA VAL A 30 -12.63 -0.18 -4.85
C VAL A 30 -13.05 1.16 -5.49
N PHE A 31 -12.12 2.10 -5.63
CA PHE A 31 -12.40 3.41 -6.26
C PHE A 31 -12.28 3.38 -7.80
N SER A 32 -11.86 2.26 -8.39
CA SER A 32 -11.67 2.10 -9.84
C SER A 32 -10.78 3.17 -10.47
N THR A 33 -9.72 3.56 -9.76
CA THR A 33 -8.75 4.60 -10.18
C THR A 33 -7.42 4.03 -10.62
N ALA A 34 -7.19 2.75 -10.32
CA ALA A 34 -5.91 2.06 -10.36
C ALA A 34 -4.78 2.77 -9.58
N THR A 35 -5.13 3.69 -8.66
CA THR A 35 -4.18 4.44 -7.81
C THR A 35 -4.13 3.85 -6.40
N TRP A 36 -5.27 3.38 -5.91
CA TRP A 36 -5.46 2.99 -4.52
C TRP A 36 -5.74 1.49 -4.42
N THR A 37 -5.19 0.84 -3.39
CA THR A 37 -5.59 -0.49 -2.95
C THR A 37 -6.19 -0.35 -1.57
N LEU A 38 -7.45 -0.77 -1.41
CA LEU A 38 -8.11 -0.79 -0.11
C LEU A 38 -7.88 -2.14 0.58
N THR A 39 -7.70 -2.09 1.89
CA THR A 39 -7.49 -3.29 2.71
C THR A 39 -8.14 -3.12 4.09
N GLN A 40 -8.37 -4.22 4.80
CA GLN A 40 -8.81 -4.23 6.20
C GLN A 40 -7.61 -4.28 7.16
N ILE A 41 -6.56 -3.51 6.87
CA ILE A 41 -5.37 -3.43 7.71
C ILE A 41 -5.56 -2.34 8.78
N CYS A 42 -5.21 -2.62 10.03
CA CYS A 42 -5.27 -1.62 11.09
C CYS A 42 -4.13 -0.61 10.97
N VAL A 43 -4.49 0.65 10.72
CA VAL A 43 -3.55 1.78 10.63
C VAL A 43 -3.98 2.95 11.51
N LEU A 44 -2.99 3.65 12.07
CA LEU A 44 -3.18 4.92 12.79
C LEU A 44 -2.26 6.01 12.19
N VAL A 45 -2.49 7.24 12.65
CA VAL A 45 -1.58 8.36 12.36
C VAL A 45 -0.15 7.99 12.76
N GLY A 46 0.80 8.23 11.84
CA GLY A 46 2.21 7.87 12.00
C GLY A 46 2.63 6.58 11.29
N ASP A 47 1.67 5.78 10.79
CA ASP A 47 1.98 4.64 9.92
C ASP A 47 2.17 5.05 8.44
N SER A 48 1.77 6.27 8.06
CA SER A 48 1.84 6.79 6.69
C SER A 48 3.23 6.61 6.07
N GLY A 49 3.27 6.17 4.81
CA GLY A 49 4.50 5.82 4.09
C GLY A 49 5.05 4.43 4.41
N GLY A 50 4.52 3.73 5.42
CA GLY A 50 4.91 2.37 5.76
C GLY A 50 4.67 1.38 4.61
N PRO A 51 5.52 0.35 4.45
CA PRO A 51 5.35 -0.64 3.39
C PRO A 51 4.14 -1.53 3.65
N VAL A 52 3.38 -1.82 2.59
CA VAL A 52 2.32 -2.83 2.57
C VAL A 52 2.74 -3.96 1.64
N VAL A 53 2.82 -5.17 2.17
CA VAL A 53 3.33 -6.36 1.47
C VAL A 53 2.31 -7.49 1.42
N VAL A 54 2.35 -8.28 0.36
CA VAL A 54 1.77 -9.63 0.31
C VAL A 54 2.93 -10.62 0.35
N GLY A 55 3.05 -11.36 1.45
CA GLY A 55 4.27 -12.12 1.75
C GLY A 55 5.49 -11.18 1.83
N THR A 56 6.43 -11.34 0.92
CA THR A 56 7.65 -10.50 0.81
C THR A 56 7.61 -9.51 -0.35
N THR A 57 6.43 -9.36 -0.98
CA THR A 57 6.24 -8.55 -2.17
C THR A 57 5.57 -7.24 -1.80
N LEU A 58 6.24 -6.10 -2.04
CA LEU A 58 5.73 -4.75 -1.83
C LEU A 58 4.66 -4.42 -2.88
N VAL A 59 3.45 -4.11 -2.44
CA VAL A 59 2.30 -3.84 -3.32
C VAL A 59 1.80 -2.40 -3.20
N ALA A 60 1.90 -1.80 -2.01
CA ALA A 60 1.43 -0.46 -1.73
C ALA A 60 2.23 0.19 -0.59
N LEU A 61 2.02 1.49 -0.38
CA LEU A 61 2.45 2.22 0.83
C LEU A 61 1.23 2.74 1.58
N VAL A 62 1.31 2.81 2.90
CA VAL A 62 0.23 3.32 3.75
C VAL A 62 -0.05 4.79 3.39
N ASN A 63 -1.26 5.10 2.94
CA ASN A 63 -1.69 6.49 2.74
C ASN A 63 -2.54 6.98 3.92
N GLY A 64 -3.59 6.23 4.27
CA GLY A 64 -4.51 6.60 5.36
C GLY A 64 -5.59 5.56 5.63
N TYR A 65 -6.71 5.99 6.20
CA TYR A 65 -7.90 5.16 6.46
C TYR A 65 -9.18 5.95 6.17
N VAL A 66 -10.25 5.21 5.89
CA VAL A 66 -11.60 5.77 5.71
C VAL A 66 -12.33 5.78 7.05
N SER A 67 -12.89 6.92 7.43
CA SER A 67 -13.72 7.10 8.63
C SER A 67 -12.98 6.87 9.96
N VAL A 68 -12.89 5.62 10.44
CA VAL A 68 -12.45 5.30 11.79
C VAL A 68 -11.13 4.51 11.75
N PRO A 69 -10.08 4.90 12.49
CA PRO A 69 -8.83 4.17 12.50
C PRO A 69 -9.04 2.72 12.94
N CYS A 70 -8.35 1.78 12.28
CA CYS A 70 -8.41 0.33 12.51
C CYS A 70 -9.75 -0.39 12.36
N LEU A 71 -10.87 0.33 12.25
CA LEU A 71 -12.18 -0.25 11.97
C LEU A 71 -12.57 -0.05 10.50
N GLY A 72 -12.31 1.15 9.97
CA GLY A 72 -12.55 1.44 8.56
C GLY A 72 -11.44 0.91 7.65
N PRO A 73 -11.70 0.81 6.33
CA PRO A 73 -10.71 0.38 5.37
C PRO A 73 -9.46 1.27 5.38
N HIS A 74 -8.30 0.62 5.38
CA HIS A 74 -7.03 1.24 5.06
C HIS A 74 -6.97 1.56 3.56
N VAL A 75 -6.45 2.75 3.22
CA VAL A 75 -6.16 3.18 1.85
C VAL A 75 -4.64 3.15 1.66
N GLY A 76 -4.18 2.28 0.76
CA GLY A 76 -2.79 2.21 0.32
C GLY A 76 -2.63 2.80 -1.06
N VAL A 77 -1.54 3.55 -1.31
CA VAL A 77 -1.17 3.98 -2.65
C VAL A 77 -0.37 2.88 -3.34
N ASN A 78 -0.73 2.51 -4.56
CA ASN A 78 -0.05 1.47 -5.31
C ASN A 78 1.42 1.83 -5.56
N PHE A 79 2.35 0.95 -5.20
CA PHE A 79 3.77 1.26 -5.33
C PHE A 79 4.19 1.37 -6.81
N THR A 80 3.59 0.57 -7.68
CA THR A 80 3.79 0.68 -9.15
C THR A 80 3.42 2.06 -9.68
N ARG A 81 2.36 2.69 -9.17
CA ARG A 81 1.97 4.05 -9.59
C ARG A 81 2.97 5.11 -9.16
N ILE A 82 3.62 4.94 -8.01
CA ILE A 82 4.71 5.81 -7.57
C ILE A 82 5.89 5.68 -8.53
N LEU A 83 6.27 4.45 -8.90
CA LEU A 83 7.37 4.22 -9.84
C LEU A 83 7.08 4.78 -11.23
N ASP A 84 5.84 4.62 -11.71
CA ASP A 84 5.41 5.21 -12.99
C ASP A 84 5.53 6.74 -12.95
N ASP A 85 5.06 7.40 -11.88
CA ASP A 85 5.18 8.86 -11.71
C ASP A 85 6.64 9.32 -11.65
N VAL A 86 7.50 8.61 -10.91
CA VAL A 86 8.94 8.90 -10.86
C VAL A 86 9.59 8.74 -12.25
N ALA A 87 9.24 7.67 -12.97
CA ALA A 87 9.74 7.42 -14.31
C ALA A 87 9.32 8.51 -15.30
N MET A 88 8.05 8.93 -15.27
CA MET A 88 7.51 9.98 -16.13
C MET A 88 8.18 11.34 -15.88
N ARG A 89 8.53 11.65 -14.62
CA ARG A 89 9.17 12.93 -14.25
C ARG A 89 10.67 12.95 -14.51
N GLY A 90 11.30 11.82 -14.81
CA GLY A 90 12.75 11.72 -15.02
C GLY A 90 13.57 12.05 -13.76
N GLY A 91 13.00 11.85 -12.56
CA GLY A 91 13.62 12.20 -11.29
C GLY A 91 14.55 11.13 -10.70
N ALA A 92 15.00 11.36 -9.47
CA ALA A 92 15.73 10.34 -8.71
C ALA A 92 14.84 9.10 -8.46
N GLY A 93 15.39 7.90 -8.69
CA GLY A 93 14.67 6.63 -8.56
C GLY A 93 14.14 6.05 -9.87
N VAL A 94 14.33 6.71 -11.01
CA VAL A 94 14.06 6.14 -12.34
C VAL A 94 14.82 4.81 -12.49
N GLY A 95 14.11 3.77 -12.91
CA GLY A 95 14.67 2.43 -13.09
C GLY A 95 14.90 1.64 -11.80
N PHE A 96 14.32 2.08 -10.66
CA PHE A 96 14.42 1.35 -9.40
C PHE A 96 13.93 -0.10 -9.55
N ARG A 97 14.81 -1.04 -9.20
CA ARG A 97 14.53 -2.47 -9.11
C ARG A 97 15.11 -2.97 -7.79
N PRO A 98 14.30 -3.53 -6.88
CA PRO A 98 14.80 -4.14 -5.66
C PRO A 98 15.73 -5.30 -6.01
N VAL A 99 16.82 -5.43 -5.25
CA VAL A 99 17.73 -6.57 -5.28
C VAL A 99 17.13 -7.80 -4.60
#